data_AF-A0A793D0U0-F1
#
_entry.id   AF-A0A793D0U0-F1
#
_cell.length_a   1.000
_cell.length_b   1.000
_cell.length_c   1.000
_cell.angle_alpha   90.00
_cell.angle_beta   90.00
_cell.angle_gamma   90.00
#
_symmetry.space_group_name_H-M   'P 1'
#
loop_
_entity.id
_entity.type
_entity.pdbx_description
1 polymer ?
#
loop_
_entity_poly.entity_id
_entity_poly.type
_entity_poly.pdbx_seq_one_letter_code
_entity_poly.pdbx_strand_id
1 'polypeptide(L)'
;MFDIVEFVKQQERFFCEALTEPTLTWAKESQFAIQQFQKNAFLADTARANLPSAQNAIINVAAIGITLNPASKLAYLVPRGGAVCLDISYMGLLHLAQVTGAIQWGQCKLVYEKDIYESNSIDCAPTHKYNPFVDRGARIGGYCVVKTSEGDYLTEEMSNREIEVIRACSKAGGKGGTSPWDSFPDEMARKAIVKRASKYWPRRDRLDTAIDYLNTQGGEGIILNADHIPERDVTPASDEIINEITQAITEINKTWDDLLPLCSKTFRRTIASHEYLSQEEAVKTLDFVKKKAARNKATAEAKIHATTENNSEAVS
;
A
#
# COMPACT_ATOMS: atom_id res chain seq x y z
N MET A 1 -15.73 28.88 -17.52
CA MET A 1 -14.88 28.43 -16.39
C MET A 1 -15.48 27.12 -15.89
N PHE A 2 -14.68 26.08 -15.67
CA PHE A 2 -15.20 24.79 -15.18
C PHE A 2 -15.60 24.93 -13.71
N ASP A 3 -16.87 24.69 -13.40
CA ASP A 3 -17.40 24.61 -12.05
C ASP A 3 -17.69 23.15 -11.69
N ILE A 4 -16.95 22.63 -10.71
CA ILE A 4 -17.07 21.24 -10.26
C ILE A 4 -18.42 20.97 -9.59
N VAL A 5 -19.02 21.98 -8.94
CA VAL A 5 -20.31 21.84 -8.27
C VAL A 5 -21.41 21.64 -9.31
N GLU A 6 -21.41 22.48 -10.33
CA GLU A 6 -22.37 22.39 -11.44
C GLU A 6 -22.18 21.09 -12.23
N PHE A 7 -20.93 20.69 -12.50
CA PHE A 7 -20.63 19.39 -13.12
C PHE A 7 -21.21 18.23 -12.32
N VAL A 8 -21.01 18.18 -11.00
CA VAL A 8 -21.56 17.10 -10.16
C VAL A 8 -23.09 17.11 -10.23
N LYS A 9 -23.74 18.27 -10.09
CA LYS A 9 -25.20 18.38 -10.12
C LYS A 9 -25.81 17.81 -11.41
N GLN A 10 -25.14 17.95 -12.55
CA GLN A 10 -25.60 17.43 -13.84
C GLN A 10 -25.61 15.90 -13.92
N GLN A 11 -24.98 15.19 -12.97
CA GLN A 11 -24.92 13.72 -12.98
C GLN A 11 -26.15 13.04 -12.35
N GLU A 12 -27.10 13.80 -11.80
CA GLU A 12 -28.27 13.28 -11.08
C GLU A 12 -29.01 12.19 -11.84
N ARG A 13 -29.34 12.46 -13.12
CA ARG A 13 -30.09 11.52 -13.95
C ARG A 13 -29.37 10.18 -14.07
N PHE A 14 -28.09 10.20 -14.44
CA PHE A 14 -27.30 8.99 -14.63
C PHE A 14 -27.08 8.24 -13.31
N PHE A 15 -26.88 8.96 -12.21
CA PHE A 15 -26.77 8.37 -10.89
C PHE A 15 -28.06 7.64 -10.49
N CYS A 16 -29.21 8.29 -10.65
CA CYS A 16 -30.51 7.71 -10.31
C CYS A 16 -30.87 6.51 -11.21
N GLU A 17 -30.54 6.56 -12.50
CA GLU A 17 -30.72 5.44 -13.43
C GLU A 17 -29.85 4.22 -13.07
N ALA A 18 -28.69 4.44 -12.45
CA ALA A 18 -27.76 3.38 -12.03
C ALA A 18 -27.97 2.88 -10.59
N LEU A 19 -28.95 3.40 -9.84
CA LEU A 19 -29.09 3.12 -8.41
C LEU A 19 -29.47 1.67 -8.13
N THR A 20 -28.61 0.94 -7.43
CA THR A 20 -28.87 -0.45 -7.00
C THR A 20 -29.21 -0.58 -5.51
N GLU A 21 -28.98 0.47 -4.72
CA GLU A 21 -29.24 0.51 -3.28
C GLU A 21 -30.17 1.68 -2.93
N PRO A 22 -31.46 1.42 -2.63
CA PRO A 22 -32.45 2.47 -2.41
C PRO A 22 -32.16 3.41 -1.23
N THR A 23 -31.33 2.99 -0.27
CA THR A 23 -30.95 3.84 0.88
C THR A 23 -29.96 4.94 0.52
N LEU A 24 -29.27 4.84 -0.63
CA LEU A 24 -28.42 5.90 -1.16
C LEU A 24 -29.28 6.94 -1.89
N THR A 25 -29.08 8.21 -1.56
CA THR A 25 -29.82 9.30 -2.20
C THR A 25 -28.87 10.28 -2.87
N TRP A 26 -29.24 10.74 -4.07
CA TRP A 26 -28.47 11.72 -4.83
C TRP A 26 -28.18 12.99 -4.02
N ALA A 27 -29.18 13.48 -3.28
CA ALA A 27 -29.05 14.69 -2.47
C ALA A 27 -27.90 14.61 -1.44
N LYS A 28 -27.62 13.41 -0.91
CA LYS A 28 -26.49 13.21 0.03
C LYS A 28 -25.19 12.93 -0.72
N GLU A 29 -25.21 11.98 -1.65
CA GLU A 29 -23.99 11.51 -2.33
C GLU A 29 -23.35 12.59 -3.21
N SER A 30 -24.15 13.45 -3.86
CA SER A 30 -23.63 14.60 -4.60
C SER A 30 -22.87 15.58 -3.71
N GLN A 31 -23.35 15.83 -2.49
CA GLN A 31 -22.67 16.71 -1.53
C GLN A 31 -21.36 16.09 -1.04
N PHE A 32 -21.34 14.79 -0.77
CA PHE A 32 -20.10 14.09 -0.41
C PHE A 32 -19.09 14.13 -1.56
N ALA A 33 -19.52 13.91 -2.80
CA ALA A 33 -18.65 14.04 -3.97
C ALA A 33 -18.07 15.45 -4.12
N ILE A 34 -18.93 16.49 -4.03
CA ILE A 34 -18.52 17.91 -4.09
C ILE A 34 -17.48 18.21 -3.02
N GLN A 35 -17.71 17.79 -1.76
CA GLN A 35 -16.77 18.01 -0.66
C GLN A 35 -15.42 17.34 -0.91
N GLN A 36 -15.40 16.11 -1.45
CA GLN A 36 -14.15 15.43 -1.77
C GLN A 36 -13.37 16.16 -2.87
N PHE A 37 -14.04 16.62 -3.94
CA PHE A 37 -13.40 17.44 -4.98
C PHE A 37 -12.88 18.77 -4.44
N GLN A 38 -13.67 19.50 -3.65
CA GLN A 38 -13.27 20.81 -3.10
C GLN A 38 -12.10 20.70 -2.11
N LYS A 39 -12.03 19.61 -1.34
CA LYS A 39 -10.94 19.37 -0.38
C LYS A 39 -9.61 19.01 -1.05
N ASN A 40 -9.64 18.51 -2.28
CA ASN A 40 -8.45 18.04 -2.99
C ASN A 40 -8.34 18.69 -4.37
N ALA A 41 -7.58 19.79 -4.46
CA ALA A 41 -7.36 20.52 -5.70
C ALA A 41 -6.84 19.62 -6.84
N PHE A 42 -5.93 18.69 -6.54
CA PHE A 42 -5.39 17.76 -7.54
C PHE A 42 -6.46 16.80 -8.08
N LEU A 43 -7.39 16.35 -7.23
CA LEU A 43 -8.54 15.56 -7.66
C LEU A 43 -9.49 16.39 -8.54
N ALA A 44 -9.79 17.63 -8.17
CA ALA A 44 -10.63 18.53 -8.97
C ALA A 44 -10.02 18.86 -10.33
N ASP A 45 -8.70 19.08 -10.38
CA ASP A 45 -7.97 19.32 -11.62
C ASP A 45 -7.93 18.07 -12.51
N THR A 46 -7.79 16.89 -11.90
CA THR A 46 -7.90 15.60 -12.61
C THR A 46 -9.29 15.42 -13.21
N ALA A 47 -10.35 15.76 -12.46
CA ALA A 47 -11.72 15.75 -12.98
C ALA A 47 -11.89 16.70 -14.17
N ARG A 48 -11.37 17.92 -14.08
CA ARG A 48 -11.41 18.91 -15.17
C ARG A 48 -10.72 18.40 -16.44
N ALA A 49 -9.59 17.72 -16.28
CA ALA A 49 -8.84 17.16 -17.40
C ALA A 49 -9.51 15.93 -18.02
N ASN A 50 -10.33 15.20 -17.26
CA ASN A 50 -10.97 13.96 -17.69
C ASN A 50 -12.39 13.82 -17.10
N LEU A 51 -13.33 14.61 -17.64
CA LEU A 51 -14.73 14.63 -17.21
C LEU A 51 -15.41 13.25 -17.27
N PRO A 52 -15.22 12.43 -18.33
CA PRO A 52 -15.82 11.09 -18.38
C PRO A 52 -15.41 10.21 -17.21
N SER A 53 -14.14 10.28 -16.76
CA SER A 53 -13.70 9.50 -15.60
C SER A 53 -14.39 9.93 -14.30
N ALA A 54 -14.59 11.22 -14.09
CA ALA A 54 -15.27 11.74 -12.91
C ALA A 54 -16.76 11.36 -12.92
N GLN A 55 -17.42 11.47 -14.07
CA GLN A 55 -18.80 11.01 -14.24
C GLN A 55 -18.91 9.51 -13.96
N ASN A 56 -18.05 8.68 -14.56
CA ASN A 56 -18.05 7.24 -14.34
C ASN A 56 -17.83 6.89 -12.86
N ALA A 57 -16.91 7.57 -12.16
CA ALA A 57 -16.68 7.33 -10.75
C ALA A 57 -17.93 7.65 -9.90
N ILE A 58 -18.64 8.75 -10.18
CA ILE A 58 -19.89 9.12 -9.51
C ILE A 58 -21.01 8.12 -9.82
N ILE A 59 -21.16 7.68 -11.07
CA ILE A 59 -22.19 6.70 -11.44
C ILE A 59 -21.92 5.35 -10.77
N ASN A 60 -20.66 4.93 -10.66
CA ASN A 60 -20.29 3.67 -10.02
C ASN A 60 -20.60 3.64 -8.51
N VAL A 61 -20.68 4.79 -7.83
CA VAL A 61 -21.18 4.88 -6.44
C VAL A 61 -22.60 4.32 -6.36
N ALA A 62 -23.48 4.73 -7.29
CA ALA A 62 -24.86 4.26 -7.38
C ALA A 62 -24.96 2.80 -7.86
N ALA A 63 -24.20 2.44 -8.90
CA ALA A 63 -24.21 1.10 -9.48
C ALA A 63 -23.77 0.02 -8.49
N ILE A 64 -22.75 0.32 -7.67
CA ILE A 64 -22.26 -0.58 -6.63
C ILE A 64 -23.14 -0.49 -5.37
N GLY A 65 -23.77 0.67 -5.16
CA GLY A 65 -24.55 0.95 -3.96
C GLY A 65 -23.64 1.14 -2.73
N ILE A 66 -22.59 1.95 -2.87
CA ILE A 66 -21.62 2.26 -1.81
C ILE A 66 -21.56 3.78 -1.58
N THR A 67 -21.54 4.24 -0.33
CA THR A 67 -21.58 5.69 -0.02
C THR A 67 -20.20 6.34 -0.01
N LEU A 68 -20.14 7.59 -0.47
CA LEU A 68 -18.99 8.49 -0.35
C LEU A 68 -18.95 9.25 0.99
N ASN A 69 -19.88 8.96 1.91
CA ASN A 69 -19.93 9.58 3.23
C ASN A 69 -18.57 9.45 3.96
N PRO A 70 -17.87 10.58 4.23
CA PRO A 70 -16.56 10.55 4.86
C PRO A 70 -16.53 9.88 6.25
N ALA A 71 -17.65 9.93 6.99
CA ALA A 71 -17.76 9.32 8.31
C ALA A 71 -17.73 7.78 8.24
N SER A 72 -18.31 7.21 7.19
CA SER A 72 -18.40 5.76 7.00
C SER A 72 -17.11 5.15 6.47
N LYS A 73 -16.25 5.95 5.80
CA LYS A 73 -14.93 5.52 5.27
C LYS A 73 -15.02 4.32 4.30
N LEU A 74 -16.14 4.17 3.60
CA LEU A 74 -16.40 3.00 2.74
C LEU A 74 -15.83 3.17 1.33
N ALA A 75 -15.90 4.36 0.76
CA ALA A 75 -15.35 4.65 -0.55
C ALA A 75 -14.87 6.10 -0.69
N TYR A 76 -13.99 6.32 -1.66
CA TYR A 76 -13.35 7.61 -1.92
C TYR A 76 -13.23 7.87 -3.43
N LEU A 77 -13.24 9.14 -3.82
CA LEU A 77 -12.82 9.56 -5.15
C LEU A 77 -11.33 9.90 -5.09
N VAL A 78 -10.53 9.23 -5.92
CA VAL A 78 -9.07 9.39 -5.92
C VAL A 78 -8.55 9.69 -7.32
N PRO A 79 -7.58 10.61 -7.47
CA PRO A 79 -6.91 10.83 -8.75
C PRO A 79 -5.85 9.75 -8.96
N ARG A 80 -5.92 9.03 -10.07
CA ARG A 80 -4.97 7.96 -10.41
C ARG A 80 -4.76 7.90 -11.91
N GLY A 81 -3.50 8.01 -12.34
CA GLY A 81 -3.14 7.89 -13.75
C GLY A 81 -3.84 8.89 -14.68
N GLY A 82 -4.16 10.10 -14.20
CA GLY A 82 -4.88 11.12 -14.97
C GLY A 82 -6.40 10.89 -15.08
N ALA A 83 -6.96 9.97 -14.30
CA ALA A 83 -8.39 9.71 -14.20
C ALA A 83 -8.86 9.85 -12.74
N VAL A 84 -10.14 10.18 -12.57
CA VAL A 84 -10.83 10.04 -11.28
C VAL A 84 -11.32 8.59 -11.17
N CYS A 85 -10.96 7.94 -10.07
CA CYS A 85 -11.37 6.57 -9.77
C CYS A 85 -12.20 6.55 -8.48
N LEU A 86 -13.19 5.67 -8.43
CA LEU A 86 -13.78 5.24 -7.16
C LEU A 86 -12.81 4.24 -6.52
N ASP A 87 -12.44 4.44 -5.26
CA ASP A 87 -11.61 3.53 -4.48
C ASP A 87 -12.47 3.00 -3.34
N ILE A 88 -12.74 1.70 -3.35
CA ILE A 88 -13.54 1.05 -2.31
C ILE A 88 -12.57 0.58 -1.24
N SER A 89 -12.76 1.08 -0.02
CA SER A 89 -11.92 0.69 1.09
C SER A 89 -12.17 -0.77 1.47
N TYR A 90 -11.26 -1.37 2.22
CA TYR A 90 -11.49 -2.72 2.74
C TYR A 90 -12.71 -2.77 3.67
N MET A 91 -13.03 -1.65 4.36
CA MET A 91 -14.25 -1.51 5.16
C MET A 91 -15.48 -1.46 4.24
N GLY A 92 -15.37 -0.79 3.09
CA GLY A 92 -16.38 -0.80 2.03
C GLY A 92 -16.67 -2.19 1.49
N LEU A 93 -15.63 -3.01 1.25
CA LEU A 93 -15.80 -4.41 0.84
C LEU A 93 -16.49 -5.26 1.89
N LEU A 94 -16.06 -5.17 3.16
CA LEU A 94 -16.72 -5.86 4.27
C LEU A 94 -18.17 -5.41 4.41
N HIS A 95 -18.44 -4.11 4.33
CA HIS A 95 -19.78 -3.56 4.39
C HIS A 95 -20.65 -4.08 3.26
N LEU A 96 -20.17 -4.06 2.02
CA LEU A 96 -20.87 -4.61 0.86
C LEU A 96 -21.19 -6.09 1.04
N ALA A 97 -20.23 -6.88 1.53
CA ALA A 97 -20.45 -8.30 1.82
C ALA A 97 -21.52 -8.51 2.91
N GLN A 98 -21.57 -7.63 3.91
CA GLN A 98 -22.61 -7.67 4.97
C GLN A 98 -23.99 -7.30 4.44
N VAL A 99 -24.14 -6.15 3.77
CA VAL A 99 -25.45 -5.66 3.32
C VAL A 99 -26.03 -6.49 2.18
N THR A 100 -25.19 -7.18 1.40
CA THR A 100 -25.64 -8.13 0.38
C THR A 100 -25.93 -9.53 0.94
N GLY A 101 -25.68 -9.75 2.24
CA GLY A 101 -25.88 -11.04 2.88
C GLY A 101 -24.91 -12.14 2.43
N ALA A 102 -23.74 -11.78 1.88
CA ALA A 102 -22.65 -12.73 1.65
C ALA A 102 -22.05 -13.22 2.98
N ILE A 103 -21.92 -12.30 3.94
CA ILE A 103 -21.41 -12.58 5.28
C ILE A 103 -22.31 -11.93 6.33
N GLN A 104 -22.39 -12.48 7.53
CA GLN A 104 -23.03 -11.84 8.68
C GLN A 104 -22.12 -10.74 9.25
N TRP A 105 -20.83 -11.04 9.35
CA TRP A 105 -19.80 -10.11 9.77
C TRP A 105 -18.43 -10.57 9.28
N GLY A 106 -17.48 -9.63 9.27
CA GLY A 106 -16.09 -9.92 8.97
C GLY A 106 -15.15 -9.04 9.76
N GLN A 107 -13.96 -9.56 10.05
CA GLN A 107 -12.94 -8.85 10.79
C GLN A 107 -11.56 -9.22 10.26
N CYS A 108 -10.69 -8.20 10.14
CA CYS A 108 -9.28 -8.40 9.89
C CYS A 108 -8.46 -8.05 11.14
N LYS A 109 -7.56 -8.96 11.53
CA LYS A 109 -6.68 -8.80 12.68
C LYS A 109 -5.24 -9.03 12.26
N LEU A 110 -4.34 -8.26 12.86
CA LEU A 110 -2.90 -8.44 12.71
C LEU A 110 -2.40 -9.30 13.86
N VAL A 111 -1.44 -10.16 13.56
CA VAL A 111 -0.79 -11.08 14.49
C VAL A 111 0.64 -10.62 14.68
N TYR A 112 1.09 -10.58 15.92
CA TYR A 112 2.39 -10.10 16.35
C TYR A 112 3.16 -11.21 17.10
N GLU A 113 4.47 -11.07 17.24
CA GLU A 113 5.37 -12.11 17.77
C GLU A 113 4.96 -12.71 19.11
N LYS A 114 4.36 -11.92 20.00
CA LYS A 114 3.95 -12.37 21.35
C LYS A 114 2.50 -12.84 21.43
N ASP A 115 1.79 -12.88 20.30
CA ASP A 115 0.44 -13.42 20.23
C ASP A 115 0.46 -14.95 20.11
N ILE A 116 -0.62 -15.60 20.53
CA ILE A 116 -0.89 -17.01 20.23
C ILE A 116 -1.95 -17.03 19.13
N TYR A 117 -1.56 -17.47 17.94
CA TYR A 117 -2.45 -17.65 16.80
C TYR A 117 -2.41 -19.10 16.32
N GLU A 118 -3.58 -19.70 16.13
CA GLU A 118 -3.76 -21.02 15.55
C GLU A 118 -4.91 -20.97 14.53
N SER A 119 -4.62 -21.45 13.32
CA SER A 119 -5.67 -21.75 12.34
C SER A 119 -6.34 -23.07 12.74
N ASN A 120 -7.66 -23.08 12.75
CA ASN A 120 -8.45 -24.27 13.08
C ASN A 120 -8.90 -24.96 11.77
N SER A 121 -9.91 -25.83 11.83
CA SER A 121 -10.54 -26.38 10.62
C SER A 121 -11.07 -25.27 9.71
N ILE A 122 -11.17 -25.58 8.41
CA ILE A 122 -11.55 -24.62 7.36
C ILE A 122 -12.87 -23.87 7.62
N ASP A 123 -13.81 -24.51 8.32
CA ASP A 123 -15.14 -24.03 8.66
C ASP A 123 -15.23 -23.38 10.06
N CYS A 124 -14.11 -23.37 10.80
CA CYS A 124 -14.03 -22.92 12.19
C CYS A 124 -13.37 -21.54 12.31
N ALA A 125 -13.80 -20.76 13.30
CA ALA A 125 -13.15 -19.50 13.64
C ALA A 125 -11.71 -19.76 14.11
N PRO A 126 -10.71 -18.92 13.76
CA PRO A 126 -9.34 -19.10 14.21
C PRO A 126 -9.20 -18.73 15.70
N THR A 127 -8.22 -19.33 16.36
CA THR A 127 -7.89 -19.02 17.76
C THR A 127 -6.83 -17.92 17.78
N HIS A 128 -7.15 -16.75 18.37
CA HIS A 128 -6.18 -15.66 18.53
C HIS A 128 -6.25 -15.09 19.95
N LYS A 129 -5.24 -15.40 20.78
CA LYS A 129 -5.12 -14.95 22.17
C LYS A 129 -3.96 -13.98 22.30
N TYR A 130 -4.21 -12.81 22.87
CA TYR A 130 -3.21 -11.79 23.13
C TYR A 130 -3.67 -10.82 24.21
N ASN A 131 -2.73 -10.09 24.81
CA ASN A 131 -3.04 -8.97 25.69
C ASN A 131 -2.99 -7.66 24.88
N PRO A 132 -4.11 -6.92 24.72
CA PRO A 132 -4.14 -5.71 23.91
C PRO A 132 -3.46 -4.49 24.56
N PHE A 133 -3.09 -4.58 25.85
CA PHE A 133 -2.55 -3.46 26.62
C PHE A 133 -1.04 -3.53 26.85
N VAL A 134 -0.35 -4.44 26.17
CA VAL A 134 1.11 -4.60 26.24
C VAL A 134 1.74 -4.49 24.86
N ASP A 135 3.05 -4.28 24.83
CA ASP A 135 3.81 -4.43 23.59
C ASP A 135 3.75 -5.90 23.11
N ARG A 136 3.13 -6.12 21.96
CA ARG A 136 2.91 -7.43 21.34
C ARG A 136 4.09 -7.87 20.44
N GLY A 137 5.12 -7.05 20.27
CA GLY A 137 6.26 -7.33 19.38
C GLY A 137 6.03 -6.94 17.93
N ALA A 138 6.87 -7.41 17.02
CA ALA A 138 6.75 -7.10 15.59
C ALA A 138 5.57 -7.82 14.93
N ARG A 139 5.01 -7.26 13.85
CA ARG A 139 3.95 -7.90 13.06
C ARG A 139 4.52 -9.12 12.32
N ILE A 140 3.97 -10.30 12.59
CA ILE A 140 4.34 -11.55 11.89
C ILE A 140 3.36 -11.92 10.78
N GLY A 141 2.17 -11.32 10.78
CA GLY A 141 1.18 -11.49 9.73
C GLY A 141 -0.17 -10.91 10.12
N GLY A 142 -1.23 -11.46 9.54
CA GLY A 142 -2.60 -11.15 9.88
C GLY A 142 -3.56 -12.09 9.18
N TYR A 143 -4.83 -11.99 9.53
CA TYR A 143 -5.89 -12.79 8.92
C TYR A 143 -7.16 -11.98 8.76
N CYS A 144 -7.99 -12.35 7.80
CA CYS A 144 -9.37 -11.91 7.72
C CYS A 144 -10.27 -13.12 7.92
N VAL A 145 -11.14 -13.04 8.93
CA VAL A 145 -12.17 -14.04 9.18
C VAL A 145 -13.54 -13.42 8.92
N VAL A 146 -14.41 -14.16 8.25
CA VAL A 146 -15.82 -13.81 8.06
C VAL A 146 -16.71 -14.95 8.52
N LYS A 147 -17.91 -14.61 9.00
CA LYS A 147 -18.96 -15.59 9.30
C LYS A 147 -19.99 -15.55 8.18
N THR A 148 -20.27 -16.68 7.54
CA THR A 148 -21.27 -16.77 6.47
C THR A 148 -22.68 -16.77 7.05
N SER A 149 -23.68 -16.59 6.18
CA SER A 149 -25.10 -16.74 6.55
C SER A 149 -25.46 -18.14 7.02
N GLU A 150 -24.71 -19.16 6.57
CA GLU A 150 -24.95 -20.58 6.87
C GLU A 150 -24.32 -21.02 8.20
N GLY A 151 -23.43 -20.20 8.76
CA GLY A 151 -22.85 -20.40 10.10
C GLY A 151 -21.35 -20.70 10.08
N ASP A 152 -20.81 -21.08 8.92
CA ASP A 152 -19.40 -21.38 8.72
C ASP A 152 -18.51 -20.13 8.82
N TYR A 153 -17.24 -20.36 9.09
CA TYR A 153 -16.21 -19.35 9.08
C TYR A 153 -15.32 -19.53 7.86
N LEU A 154 -15.01 -18.42 7.19
CA LEU A 154 -13.99 -18.40 6.13
C LEU A 154 -12.84 -17.53 6.61
N THR A 155 -11.66 -18.12 6.73
CA THR A 155 -10.45 -17.45 7.22
C THR A 155 -9.39 -17.44 6.14
N GLU A 156 -8.76 -16.27 5.96
CA GLU A 156 -7.67 -16.07 5.02
C GLU A 156 -6.49 -15.44 5.78
N GLU A 157 -5.38 -16.17 5.90
CA GLU A 157 -4.16 -15.75 6.59
C GLU A 157 -3.05 -15.30 5.65
N MET A 158 -2.45 -14.15 5.93
CA MET A 158 -1.30 -13.62 5.20
C MET A 158 -0.12 -13.40 6.15
N SER A 159 1.03 -13.99 5.81
CA SER A 159 2.29 -13.73 6.51
C SER A 159 2.79 -12.31 6.28
N ASN A 160 3.62 -11.80 7.18
CA ASN A 160 4.28 -10.51 7.01
C ASN A 160 5.12 -10.46 5.73
N ARG A 161 5.71 -11.59 5.32
CA ARG A 161 6.47 -11.71 4.07
C ARG A 161 5.58 -11.42 2.87
N GLU A 162 4.41 -12.02 2.78
CA GLU A 162 3.46 -11.79 1.67
C GLU A 162 2.97 -10.34 1.64
N ILE A 163 2.70 -9.74 2.81
CA ILE A 163 2.31 -8.33 2.93
C ILE A 163 3.41 -7.42 2.36
N GLU A 164 4.68 -7.65 2.72
CA GLU A 164 5.78 -6.82 2.21
C GLU A 164 6.03 -7.03 0.70
N VAL A 165 5.74 -8.23 0.17
CA VAL A 165 5.74 -8.46 -1.29
C VAL A 165 4.66 -7.61 -1.96
N ILE A 166 3.44 -7.61 -1.44
CA ILE A 166 2.34 -6.77 -1.96
C ILE A 166 2.71 -5.29 -1.90
N ARG A 167 3.34 -4.84 -0.81
CA ARG A 167 3.85 -3.47 -0.69
C ARG A 167 4.83 -3.15 -1.81
N ALA A 168 5.82 -4.01 -2.05
CA ALA A 168 6.84 -3.81 -3.08
C ALA A 168 6.27 -3.74 -4.49
N CYS A 169 5.25 -4.56 -4.80
CA CYS A 169 4.57 -4.58 -6.09
C CYS A 169 3.59 -3.41 -6.27
N SER A 170 3.17 -2.74 -5.18
CA SER A 170 2.20 -1.66 -5.28
C SER A 170 2.79 -0.39 -5.91
N LYS A 171 1.99 0.29 -6.75
CA LYS A 171 2.39 1.57 -7.40
C LYS A 171 2.84 2.64 -6.39
N ALA A 172 2.35 2.59 -5.16
CA ALA A 172 2.70 3.51 -4.09
C ALA A 172 3.95 3.10 -3.30
N GLY A 173 4.28 1.81 -3.22
CA GLY A 173 5.44 1.33 -2.45
C GLY A 173 6.80 1.50 -3.15
N GLY A 174 6.78 1.67 -4.49
CA GLY A 174 7.97 1.75 -5.34
C GLY A 174 8.41 3.16 -5.78
N LYS A 175 7.62 4.21 -5.52
CA LYS A 175 8.00 5.60 -5.87
C LYS A 175 8.38 6.37 -4.61
N GLY A 176 9.59 6.94 -4.57
CA GLY A 176 10.08 7.71 -3.44
C GLY A 176 9.12 8.84 -3.04
N GLY A 177 8.78 8.88 -1.76
CA GLY A 177 7.79 9.79 -1.14
C GLY A 177 7.09 9.12 0.04
N THR A 178 6.30 9.86 0.81
CA THR A 178 5.48 9.30 1.89
C THR A 178 4.33 8.51 1.27
N SER A 179 4.45 7.19 1.19
CA SER A 179 3.39 6.33 0.68
C SER A 179 2.38 5.98 1.79
N PRO A 180 1.15 5.54 1.45
CA PRO A 180 0.21 5.00 2.45
C PRO A 180 0.80 3.84 3.25
N TRP A 181 1.75 3.09 2.68
CA TRP A 181 2.48 2.03 3.38
C TRP A 181 3.47 2.54 4.43
N ASP A 182 3.90 3.80 4.32
CA ASP A 182 4.79 4.43 5.31
C ASP A 182 3.97 5.13 6.40
N SER A 183 2.87 5.79 6.04
CA SER A 183 1.99 6.48 7.01
C SER A 183 1.04 5.53 7.76
N PHE A 184 0.53 4.49 7.09
CA PHE A 184 -0.51 3.60 7.60
C PHE A 184 -0.21 2.14 7.27
N PRO A 185 0.96 1.60 7.66
CA PRO A 185 1.40 0.25 7.29
C PRO A 185 0.40 -0.84 7.67
N ASP A 186 -0.23 -0.72 8.84
CA ASP A 186 -1.17 -1.71 9.36
C ASP A 186 -2.53 -1.66 8.64
N GLU A 187 -3.00 -0.48 8.24
CA GLU A 187 -4.22 -0.38 7.43
C GLU A 187 -4.00 -0.94 6.02
N MET A 188 -2.81 -0.74 5.46
CA MET A 188 -2.45 -1.30 4.16
C MET A 188 -2.32 -2.82 4.21
N ALA A 189 -1.77 -3.38 5.31
CA ALA A 189 -1.77 -4.81 5.55
C ALA A 189 -3.21 -5.37 5.63
N ARG A 190 -4.09 -4.75 6.42
CA ARG A 190 -5.50 -5.17 6.49
C ARG A 190 -6.20 -5.10 5.14
N LYS A 191 -5.94 -4.03 4.37
CA LYS A 191 -6.48 -3.88 3.02
C LYS A 191 -6.04 -5.03 2.11
N ALA A 192 -4.77 -5.40 2.14
CA ALA A 192 -4.24 -6.53 1.36
C ALA A 192 -4.91 -7.86 1.75
N ILE A 193 -5.00 -8.15 3.05
CA ILE A 193 -5.60 -9.39 3.56
C ILE A 193 -7.08 -9.48 3.18
N VAL A 194 -7.87 -8.44 3.46
CA VAL A 194 -9.31 -8.43 3.17
C VAL A 194 -9.59 -8.59 1.68
N LYS A 195 -8.80 -7.93 0.82
CA LYS A 195 -8.95 -8.07 -0.63
C LYS A 195 -8.61 -9.47 -1.14
N ARG A 196 -7.67 -10.16 -0.51
CA ARG A 196 -7.39 -11.57 -0.86
C ARG A 196 -8.53 -12.47 -0.38
N ALA A 197 -9.00 -12.26 0.85
CA ALA A 197 -10.09 -13.00 1.44
C ALA A 197 -11.40 -12.88 0.64
N SER A 198 -11.68 -11.69 0.10
CA SER A 198 -12.93 -11.43 -0.64
C SER A 198 -13.10 -12.27 -1.91
N LYS A 199 -12.04 -12.90 -2.42
CA LYS A 199 -12.11 -13.84 -3.55
C LYS A 199 -12.87 -15.13 -3.22
N TYR A 200 -12.92 -15.49 -1.93
CA TYR A 200 -13.50 -16.73 -1.44
C TYR A 200 -14.86 -16.53 -0.76
N TRP A 201 -15.34 -15.30 -0.65
CA TRP A 201 -16.64 -15.02 -0.04
C TRP A 201 -17.80 -15.46 -0.96
N PRO A 202 -18.97 -15.79 -0.40
CA PRO A 202 -20.15 -16.09 -1.19
C PRO A 202 -20.48 -14.94 -2.15
N ARG A 203 -20.69 -15.28 -3.43
CA ARG A 203 -20.96 -14.30 -4.47
C ARG A 203 -22.33 -13.66 -4.31
N ARG A 204 -22.40 -12.37 -4.62
CA ARG A 204 -23.61 -11.55 -4.64
C ARG A 204 -23.43 -10.48 -5.69
N ASP A 205 -24.45 -10.20 -6.51
CA ASP A 205 -24.33 -9.32 -7.68
C ASP A 205 -23.61 -7.99 -7.41
N ARG A 206 -23.99 -7.27 -6.35
CA ARG A 206 -23.35 -6.00 -5.96
C ARG A 206 -21.93 -6.16 -5.42
N LEU A 207 -21.66 -7.23 -4.67
CA LEU A 207 -20.31 -7.53 -4.18
C LEU A 207 -19.38 -7.91 -5.33
N ASP A 208 -19.86 -8.74 -6.25
CA ASP A 208 -19.14 -9.16 -7.45
C ASP A 208 -18.84 -7.96 -8.36
N THR A 209 -19.81 -7.06 -8.55
CA THR A 209 -19.62 -5.81 -9.29
C THR A 209 -18.54 -4.94 -8.64
N ALA A 210 -18.53 -4.84 -7.31
CA ALA A 210 -17.49 -4.10 -6.58
C ALA A 210 -16.10 -4.75 -6.74
N ILE A 211 -16.01 -6.07 -6.61
CA ILE A 211 -14.75 -6.81 -6.76
C ILE A 211 -14.22 -6.68 -8.18
N ASP A 212 -15.07 -6.86 -9.19
CA ASP A 212 -14.71 -6.69 -10.59
C ASP A 212 -14.24 -5.26 -10.86
N TYR A 213 -15.00 -4.25 -10.41
CA TYR A 213 -14.62 -2.85 -10.54
C TYR A 213 -13.23 -2.58 -9.95
N LEU A 214 -12.93 -3.10 -8.75
CA LEU A 214 -11.60 -2.93 -8.15
C LEU A 214 -10.48 -3.60 -8.94
N ASN A 215 -10.76 -4.76 -9.57
CA ASN A 215 -9.79 -5.54 -10.33
C ASN A 215 -9.54 -4.95 -11.73
N THR A 216 -10.57 -4.43 -12.40
CA THR A 216 -10.51 -4.03 -13.82
C THR A 216 -10.40 -2.52 -14.03
N GLN A 217 -11.13 -1.73 -13.24
CA GLN A 217 -11.29 -0.27 -13.47
C GLN A 217 -10.66 0.59 -12.37
N GLY A 218 -10.64 0.09 -11.12
CA GLY A 218 -10.09 0.81 -9.98
C GLY A 218 -8.60 1.04 -10.15
N GLY A 219 -7.85 0.11 -10.75
CA GLY A 219 -6.43 0.30 -11.05
C GLY A 219 -5.56 0.50 -9.80
N GLU A 220 -6.06 0.11 -8.62
CA GLU A 220 -5.41 0.30 -7.32
C GLU A 220 -4.02 -0.34 -7.22
N GLY A 221 -3.72 -1.31 -8.09
CA GLY A 221 -2.37 -1.87 -8.25
C GLY A 221 -1.93 -2.77 -7.09
N ILE A 222 -2.87 -3.34 -6.34
CA ILE A 222 -2.56 -4.41 -5.39
C ILE A 222 -2.61 -5.73 -6.19
N ILE A 223 -1.44 -6.21 -6.61
CA ILE A 223 -1.31 -7.53 -7.25
C ILE A 223 -1.46 -8.57 -6.15
N LEU A 224 -2.64 -9.21 -6.08
CA LEU A 224 -2.99 -10.19 -5.05
C LEU A 224 -2.62 -11.63 -5.43
N ASN A 225 -2.13 -11.86 -6.65
CA ASN A 225 -1.78 -13.19 -7.15
C ASN A 225 -0.27 -13.39 -7.11
N ALA A 226 0.15 -14.47 -6.46
CA ALA A 226 1.55 -14.86 -6.37
C ALA A 226 2.18 -15.20 -7.73
N ASP A 227 1.36 -15.57 -8.72
CA ASP A 227 1.83 -15.94 -10.07
C ASP A 227 2.37 -14.75 -10.89
N HIS A 228 2.22 -13.52 -10.39
CA HIS A 228 2.84 -12.32 -10.94
C HIS A 228 3.93 -11.74 -10.02
N ILE A 229 4.37 -12.50 -9.02
CA ILE A 229 5.57 -12.17 -8.25
C ILE A 229 6.76 -12.40 -9.19
N PRO A 230 7.56 -11.38 -9.53
CA PRO A 230 8.86 -11.65 -10.11
C PRO A 230 9.63 -12.47 -9.07
N GLU A 231 10.02 -13.70 -9.42
CA GLU A 231 10.91 -14.51 -8.60
C GLU A 231 12.09 -13.62 -8.18
N ARG A 232 12.24 -13.42 -6.87
CA ARG A 232 13.32 -12.59 -6.35
C ARG A 232 14.57 -13.43 -6.45
N ASP A 233 15.55 -12.97 -7.23
CA ASP A 233 16.83 -13.65 -7.36
C ASP A 233 17.53 -13.70 -5.99
N VAL A 234 17.62 -14.90 -5.43
CA VAL A 234 18.27 -15.20 -4.15
C VAL A 234 19.69 -15.73 -4.33
N THR A 235 20.25 -15.66 -5.53
CA THR A 235 21.63 -16.06 -5.79
C THR A 235 22.54 -15.36 -4.77
N PRO A 236 23.27 -16.10 -3.93
CA PRO A 236 24.15 -15.51 -2.92
C PRO A 236 25.18 -14.59 -3.57
N ALA A 237 25.55 -13.53 -2.87
CA ALA A 237 26.62 -12.66 -3.32
C ALA A 237 27.93 -13.43 -3.51
N SER A 238 28.64 -13.19 -4.61
CA SER A 238 29.96 -13.78 -4.82
C SER A 238 30.98 -13.21 -3.84
N ASP A 239 31.95 -14.04 -3.43
CA ASP A 239 33.03 -13.63 -2.54
C ASP A 239 33.81 -12.42 -3.09
N GLU A 240 33.95 -12.35 -4.42
CA GLU A 240 34.58 -11.23 -5.13
C GLU A 240 33.89 -9.90 -4.82
N ILE A 241 32.56 -9.85 -4.91
CA ILE A 241 31.78 -8.64 -4.63
C ILE A 241 31.79 -8.31 -3.14
N ILE A 242 31.71 -9.30 -2.26
CA ILE A 242 31.79 -9.07 -0.81
C ILE A 242 33.15 -8.48 -0.44
N ASN A 243 34.24 -8.96 -1.06
CA ASN A 243 35.57 -8.41 -0.87
C ASN A 243 35.68 -6.98 -1.41
N GLU A 244 35.11 -6.68 -2.58
CA GLU A 244 35.06 -5.31 -3.11
C GLU A 244 34.30 -4.34 -2.20
N ILE A 245 33.15 -4.77 -1.64
CA ILE A 245 32.40 -3.95 -0.69
C ILE A 245 33.24 -3.72 0.57
N THR A 246 33.89 -4.77 1.08
CA THR A 246 34.73 -4.71 2.28
C THR A 246 35.89 -3.74 2.10
N GLN A 247 36.53 -3.73 0.93
CA GLN A 247 37.57 -2.75 0.61
C GLN A 247 36.99 -1.33 0.55
N ALA A 248 35.88 -1.14 -0.15
CA ALA A 248 35.27 0.17 -0.36
C ALA A 248 34.73 0.80 0.95
N ILE A 249 34.21 0.00 1.89
CA ILE A 249 33.80 0.52 3.21
C ILE A 249 35.01 0.91 4.07
N THR A 250 36.12 0.18 3.95
CA THR A 250 37.35 0.48 4.67
C THR A 250 37.94 1.82 4.20
N GLU A 251 37.90 2.10 2.89
CA GLU A 251 38.33 3.39 2.32
C GLU A 251 37.56 4.60 2.86
N ILE A 252 36.33 4.40 3.35
CA ILE A 252 35.50 5.45 3.97
C ILE A 252 35.47 5.35 5.50
N ASN A 253 36.39 4.60 6.12
CA ASN A 253 36.47 4.35 7.57
C ASN A 253 35.15 3.82 8.16
N LYS A 254 34.53 2.84 7.48
CA LYS A 254 33.29 2.18 7.91
C LYS A 254 33.44 0.66 7.94
N THR A 255 32.56 0.02 8.70
CA THR A 255 32.52 -1.44 8.88
C THR A 255 31.22 -2.03 8.37
N TRP A 256 31.14 -3.36 8.29
CA TRP A 256 29.89 -4.04 7.99
C TRP A 256 28.81 -3.76 9.04
N ASP A 257 29.17 -3.61 10.31
CA ASP A 257 28.21 -3.23 11.37
C ASP A 257 27.57 -1.85 11.15
N ASP A 258 28.29 -0.92 10.49
CA ASP A 258 27.71 0.36 10.05
C ASP A 258 26.79 0.20 8.82
N LEU A 259 27.07 -0.76 7.95
CA LEU A 259 26.42 -0.90 6.64
C LEU A 259 25.19 -1.81 6.68
N LEU A 260 25.22 -2.90 7.44
CA LEU A 260 24.15 -3.89 7.55
C LEU A 260 22.80 -3.30 7.99
N PRO A 261 22.73 -2.33 8.93
CA PRO A 261 21.48 -1.63 9.24
C PRO A 261 20.96 -0.81 8.05
N LEU A 262 21.84 -0.20 7.27
CA LEU A 262 21.47 0.55 6.07
C LEU A 262 20.98 -0.38 4.96
N CYS A 263 21.66 -1.51 4.74
CA CYS A 263 21.22 -2.55 3.82
C CYS A 263 19.85 -3.08 4.25
N SER A 264 19.66 -3.36 5.54
CA SER A 264 18.38 -3.84 6.08
C SER A 264 17.25 -2.84 5.83
N LYS A 265 17.51 -1.55 6.04
CA LYS A 265 16.56 -0.46 5.75
C LYS A 265 16.29 -0.30 4.26
N THR A 266 17.32 -0.39 3.43
CA THR A 266 17.25 -0.16 1.98
C THR A 266 16.51 -1.29 1.26
N PHE A 267 16.83 -2.54 1.63
CA PHE A 267 16.24 -3.75 1.05
C PHE A 267 14.99 -4.23 1.79
N ARG A 268 14.61 -3.50 2.87
CA ARG A 268 13.39 -3.70 3.67
C ARG A 268 13.24 -5.14 4.20
N ARG A 269 14.36 -5.74 4.60
CA ARG A 269 14.43 -7.05 5.26
C ARG A 269 15.58 -7.07 6.25
N THR A 270 15.54 -7.94 7.25
CA THR A 270 16.62 -8.09 8.21
C THR A 270 17.84 -8.74 7.55
N ILE A 271 18.98 -8.06 7.57
CA ILE A 271 20.27 -8.55 7.05
C ILE A 271 21.28 -8.48 8.20
N ALA A 272 21.40 -9.59 8.93
CA ALA A 272 22.27 -9.68 10.11
C ALA A 272 23.72 -10.06 9.76
N SER A 273 23.98 -10.53 8.55
CA SER A 273 25.31 -10.91 8.04
C SER A 273 25.41 -10.53 6.57
N HIS A 274 26.63 -10.21 6.10
CA HIS A 274 26.89 -9.96 4.68
C HIS A 274 26.58 -11.18 3.81
N GLU A 275 26.66 -12.39 4.37
CA GLU A 275 26.32 -13.66 3.70
C GLU A 275 24.85 -13.72 3.28
N TYR A 276 23.99 -12.92 3.93
CA TYR A 276 22.58 -12.90 3.61
C TYR A 276 22.25 -12.00 2.42
N LEU A 277 23.20 -11.26 1.83
CA LEU A 277 22.97 -10.44 0.63
C LEU A 277 22.85 -11.32 -0.62
N SER A 278 21.86 -11.01 -1.48
CA SER A 278 21.87 -11.56 -2.84
C SER A 278 22.88 -10.82 -3.71
N GLN A 279 23.27 -11.41 -4.83
CA GLN A 279 24.20 -10.82 -5.79
C GLN A 279 23.74 -9.43 -6.25
N GLU A 280 22.44 -9.27 -6.56
CA GLU A 280 21.88 -8.00 -6.99
C GLU A 280 21.94 -6.93 -5.87
N GLU A 281 21.62 -7.33 -4.63
CA GLU A 281 21.66 -6.45 -3.46
C GLU A 281 23.09 -6.05 -3.13
N ALA A 282 24.06 -6.96 -3.30
CA ALA A 282 25.47 -6.69 -3.09
C ALA A 282 26.03 -5.73 -4.15
N VAL A 283 25.69 -5.88 -5.44
CA VAL A 283 26.02 -4.90 -6.49
C VAL A 283 25.50 -3.50 -6.15
N LYS A 284 24.23 -3.39 -5.76
CA LYS A 284 23.63 -2.11 -5.35
C LYS A 284 24.30 -1.51 -4.12
N THR A 285 24.68 -2.36 -3.18
CA THR A 285 25.40 -1.95 -1.97
C THR A 285 26.78 -1.39 -2.32
N LEU A 286 27.53 -2.07 -3.19
CA LEU A 286 28.83 -1.62 -3.68
C LEU A 286 28.75 -0.26 -4.38
N ASP A 287 27.76 -0.08 -5.25
CA ASP A 287 27.51 1.17 -5.95
C ASP A 287 27.26 2.34 -4.99
N PHE A 288 26.47 2.10 -3.94
CA PHE A 288 26.19 3.09 -2.91
C PHE A 288 27.46 3.49 -2.15
N VAL A 289 28.28 2.51 -1.76
CA VAL A 289 29.53 2.74 -1.04
C VAL A 289 30.52 3.50 -1.92
N LYS A 290 30.71 3.10 -3.19
CA LYS A 290 31.59 3.78 -4.16
C LYS A 290 31.16 5.23 -4.39
N LYS A 291 29.85 5.51 -4.55
CA LYS A 291 29.33 6.88 -4.68
C LYS A 291 29.61 7.73 -3.44
N LYS A 292 29.48 7.14 -2.24
CA LYS A 292 29.78 7.83 -0.98
C LYS A 292 31.27 8.12 -0.83
N ALA A 293 32.14 7.19 -1.22
CA ALA A 293 33.59 7.37 -1.25
C ALA A 293 33.99 8.52 -2.19
N ALA A 294 33.46 8.53 -3.41
CA ALA A 294 33.71 9.61 -4.38
C ALA A 294 33.28 10.98 -3.85
N ARG A 295 32.12 11.07 -3.18
CA ARG A 295 31.64 12.32 -2.56
C ARG A 295 32.54 12.79 -1.41
N ASN A 296 33.02 11.87 -0.57
CA ASN A 296 33.94 12.20 0.52
C ASN A 296 35.28 12.73 -0.03
N LYS A 297 35.80 12.11 -1.09
CA LYS A 297 37.04 12.54 -1.75
C LYS A 297 36.92 13.93 -2.36
N ALA A 298 35.86 14.19 -3.11
CA ALA A 298 35.59 15.53 -3.68
C ALA A 298 35.45 16.61 -2.59
N THR A 299 34.84 16.27 -1.45
CA THR A 299 34.69 17.20 -0.32
C THR A 299 36.04 17.48 0.38
N ALA A 300 36.92 16.49 0.45
CA ALA A 300 38.27 16.64 1.00
C ALA A 300 39.16 17.50 0.08
N GLU A 301 39.12 17.27 -1.23
CA GLU A 301 39.86 18.04 -2.23
C GLU A 301 39.43 19.51 -2.26
N ALA A 302 38.12 19.78 -2.16
CA ALA A 302 37.59 21.14 -2.06
C ALA A 302 38.05 21.89 -0.79
N LYS A 303 38.16 21.19 0.35
CA LYS A 303 38.69 21.77 1.60
C LYS A 303 40.17 22.09 1.52
N ILE A 304 40.95 21.22 0.88
CA ILE A 304 42.39 21.46 0.66
C ILE A 304 42.57 22.71 -0.21
N HIS A 305 41.84 22.81 -1.33
CA HIS A 305 41.92 23.96 -2.24
C HIS A 305 41.57 25.30 -1.55
N ALA A 306 40.50 25.34 -0.75
CA ALA A 306 40.11 26.53 0.01
C ALA A 306 41.12 26.93 1.11
N THR A 307 41.89 25.98 1.63
CA THR A 307 42.93 26.26 2.64
C THR A 307 44.21 26.81 1.98
N THR A 308 44.53 26.37 0.76
CA THR A 308 45.67 26.85 -0.01
C THR A 308 45.45 28.28 -0.53
N GLU A 309 44.23 28.64 -0.91
CA GLU A 309 43.86 30.02 -1.31
C GLU A 309 43.95 30.99 -0.13
N ASN A 310 43.39 30.65 1.04
CA ASN A 310 43.47 31.49 2.24
C ASN A 310 44.92 31.71 2.76
N ASN A 311 45.80 30.72 2.59
CA ASN A 311 47.22 30.88 2.95
C ASN A 311 48.01 31.71 1.93
N SER A 312 47.50 31.89 0.71
CA SER A 312 48.13 32.75 -0.29
C SER A 312 47.78 34.24 -0.13
N GLU A 313 46.61 34.55 0.42
CA GLU A 313 46.21 35.94 0.77
C GLU A 313 46.81 36.43 2.11
N ALA A 314 47.22 35.53 3.00
CA ALA A 314 47.84 35.89 4.28
C ALA A 314 49.35 36.22 4.18
N VAL A 315 49.97 36.01 3.01
CA VAL A 315 51.41 36.23 2.75
C VAL A 315 51.65 37.40 1.78
N SER A 316 50.60 38.13 1.39
CA SER A 316 50.69 39.39 0.62
C SER A 316 50.57 40.62 1.51
#